data_AF-A0A7C6DNC3-F1
#
_entry.id   AF-A0A7C6DNC3-F1
#
_cell.length_a   1.000
_cell.length_b   1.000
_cell.length_c   1.000
_cell.angle_alpha   90.00
_cell.angle_beta   90.00
_cell.angle_gamma   90.00
#
_symmetry.space_group_name_H-M   'P 1'
#
loop_
_entity.id
_entity.type
_entity.pdbx_description
1 polymer ?
#
loop_
_entity_poly.entity_id
_entity_poly.type
_entity_poly.pdbx_seq_one_letter_code
_entity_poly.pdbx_strand_id
1 'polypeptide(L)'
;MLLRRVRSRLRSDASRFPVHGVILPEAREMISTEENQDRVLSRCQEIEQPAKLTIGVKCGSSDPTSGLAGNPAIGYLFDRVVDAGGVAMFGETTEVIGAEHLVAKRAINDDVARELLARVRFIEDRALATGEDIRTVNPVPANIAAGISTLEEKSLGAMHKSGHRPIQGVLNYAEIPSGRGLYFCDNWMSRNSIFVGYAASGAQLTLFQYGGGGVPGVSVLDPSTAVVAPLMWCSANPITRDRTKGSLDYYSGTVIEGTETPEQAGERLVRQVCDIASGTLTRGETVSFAEPFEVYTIDPVF
;
A
#
# COMPACT_ATOMS: atom_id res chain seq x y z
N MET A 1 12.89 -32.26 7.95
CA MET A 1 11.62 -32.53 8.66
C MET A 1 10.62 -31.37 8.57
N LEU A 2 11.06 -30.11 8.64
CA LEU A 2 10.23 -28.90 8.46
C LEU A 2 9.58 -28.79 7.05
N LEU A 3 10.33 -29.15 6.00
CA LEU A 3 9.90 -29.21 4.59
C LEU A 3 8.71 -30.16 4.33
N ARG A 4 8.58 -31.26 5.09
CA ARG A 4 7.44 -32.18 4.96
C ARG A 4 6.15 -31.62 5.58
N ARG A 5 6.26 -30.77 6.62
CA ARG A 5 5.12 -30.13 7.29
C ARG A 5 4.54 -28.96 6.49
N VAL A 6 5.36 -28.25 5.71
CA VAL A 6 4.90 -27.21 4.78
C VAL A 6 4.17 -27.83 3.58
N ARG A 7 4.75 -28.88 2.99
CA ARG A 7 4.11 -29.66 1.90
C ARG A 7 2.77 -30.29 2.30
N SER A 8 2.61 -30.74 3.55
CA SER A 8 1.35 -31.35 4.00
C SER A 8 0.26 -30.33 4.28
N ARG A 9 0.59 -29.11 4.75
CA ARG A 9 -0.39 -28.04 5.00
C ARG A 9 -1.01 -27.49 3.72
N LEU A 10 -0.22 -27.31 2.65
CA LEU A 10 -0.73 -26.86 1.35
C LEU A 10 -1.63 -27.91 0.67
N ARG A 11 -1.36 -29.21 0.88
CA ARG A 11 -2.20 -30.29 0.33
C ARG A 11 -3.55 -30.46 1.02
N SER A 12 -3.66 -30.09 2.30
CA SER A 12 -4.89 -30.31 3.10
C SER A 12 -5.91 -29.16 3.04
N ASP A 13 -5.52 -27.97 2.55
CA ASP A 13 -6.37 -26.76 2.62
C ASP A 13 -7.12 -26.45 1.32
N ALA A 14 -6.75 -27.11 0.21
CA ALA A 14 -7.37 -26.89 -1.11
C ALA A 14 -8.85 -27.32 -1.16
N SER A 15 -9.33 -28.15 -0.22
CA SER A 15 -10.69 -28.68 -0.21
C SER A 15 -11.66 -27.93 0.73
N ARG A 16 -11.23 -26.84 1.39
CA ARG A 16 -12.02 -26.14 2.43
C ARG A 16 -12.62 -24.79 2.03
N PHE A 17 -12.44 -24.35 0.80
CA PHE A 17 -12.97 -23.08 0.31
C PHE A 17 -14.17 -23.30 -0.62
N PRO A 18 -15.42 -23.33 -0.12
CA PRO A 18 -16.59 -23.18 -0.97
C PRO A 18 -16.71 -21.70 -1.32
N VAL A 19 -16.01 -21.27 -2.37
CA VAL A 19 -16.19 -19.92 -2.93
C VAL A 19 -17.11 -20.07 -4.13
N HIS A 20 -18.37 -19.66 -3.98
CA HIS A 20 -19.28 -19.44 -5.09
C HIS A 20 -18.84 -18.17 -5.84
N GLY A 21 -17.80 -18.32 -6.65
CA GLY A 21 -17.28 -17.33 -7.57
C GLY A 21 -16.53 -18.07 -8.67
N VAL A 22 -16.86 -17.79 -9.93
CA VAL A 22 -16.28 -18.49 -11.09
C VAL A 22 -14.79 -18.15 -11.14
N ILE A 23 -13.96 -19.00 -10.55
CA ILE A 23 -12.54 -19.04 -10.87
C ILE A 23 -12.48 -19.53 -12.32
N LEU A 24 -11.95 -18.71 -13.22
CA LEU A 24 -11.69 -19.10 -14.60
C LEU A 24 -10.92 -20.44 -14.61
N PRO A 25 -11.43 -21.48 -15.28
CA PRO A 25 -10.78 -22.80 -15.33
C PRO A 25 -9.30 -22.72 -15.73
N GLU A 26 -8.95 -21.75 -16.58
CA GLU A 26 -7.58 -21.54 -17.06
C GLU A 26 -6.62 -21.08 -15.95
N ALA A 27 -7.07 -20.30 -14.96
CA ALA A 27 -6.24 -19.87 -13.83
C ALA A 27 -5.93 -21.01 -12.86
N ARG A 28 -6.82 -22.01 -12.77
CA ARG A 28 -6.59 -23.26 -12.03
C ARG A 28 -5.59 -24.16 -12.72
N GLU A 29 -5.59 -24.22 -14.05
CA GLU A 29 -4.62 -25.01 -14.81
C GLU A 29 -3.21 -24.39 -14.78
N MET A 30 -3.08 -23.07 -14.79
CA MET A 30 -1.76 -22.42 -14.74
C MET A 30 -0.98 -22.71 -13.45
N ILE A 31 -1.66 -22.93 -12.32
CA ILE A 31 -1.03 -23.14 -10.99
C ILE A 31 -0.91 -24.64 -10.64
N SER A 32 -1.60 -25.54 -11.34
CA SER A 32 -1.77 -26.94 -10.91
C SER A 32 -0.67 -27.90 -11.36
N THR A 33 0.17 -27.53 -12.33
CA THR A 33 1.24 -28.42 -12.80
C THR A 33 2.48 -28.30 -11.91
N GLU A 34 3.05 -29.43 -11.49
CA GLU A 34 4.29 -29.46 -10.68
C GLU A 34 5.43 -28.66 -11.34
N GLU A 35 5.46 -28.63 -12.69
CA GLU A 35 6.43 -27.88 -13.47
C GLU A 35 6.24 -26.35 -13.40
N ASN A 36 5.00 -25.85 -13.33
CA ASN A 36 4.74 -24.41 -13.12
C ASN A 36 5.00 -24.01 -11.67
N GLN A 37 4.71 -24.89 -10.71
CA GLN A 37 5.05 -24.66 -9.30
C GLN A 37 6.56 -24.60 -9.09
N ASP A 38 7.31 -25.54 -9.67
CA ASP A 38 8.78 -25.55 -9.60
C ASP A 38 9.41 -24.39 -10.37
N ARG A 39 8.82 -23.94 -11.49
CA ARG A 39 9.27 -22.74 -12.22
C ARG A 39 9.04 -21.45 -11.42
N VAL A 40 7.86 -21.27 -10.82
CA VAL A 40 7.58 -20.13 -9.93
C VAL A 40 8.52 -20.17 -8.72
N LEU A 41 8.69 -21.33 -8.07
CA LEU A 41 9.62 -21.50 -6.95
C LEU A 41 11.09 -21.23 -7.34
N SER A 42 11.52 -21.65 -8.53
CA SER A 42 12.89 -21.36 -9.04
C SER A 42 13.09 -19.88 -9.38
N ARG A 43 12.04 -19.18 -9.84
CA ARG A 43 12.07 -17.72 -10.08
C ARG A 43 12.01 -16.92 -8.79
N CYS A 44 11.24 -17.38 -7.79
CA CYS A 44 11.26 -16.81 -6.44
C CYS A 44 12.66 -16.93 -5.80
N GLN A 45 13.45 -17.94 -6.17
CA GLN A 45 14.84 -18.06 -5.73
C GLN A 45 15.79 -17.05 -6.42
N GLU A 46 15.45 -16.49 -7.58
CA GLU A 46 16.30 -15.48 -8.25
C GLU A 46 16.10 -14.06 -7.71
N ILE A 47 14.96 -13.76 -7.06
CA ILE A 47 14.71 -12.46 -6.40
C ILE A 47 14.95 -12.59 -4.89
N GLU A 48 16.17 -12.95 -4.50
CA GLU A 48 16.60 -12.92 -3.09
C GLU A 48 16.78 -11.48 -2.55
N GLN A 49 16.72 -10.46 -3.41
CA GLN A 49 16.94 -9.07 -2.99
C GLN A 49 15.90 -8.09 -3.56
N PRO A 50 15.28 -7.24 -2.72
CA PRO A 50 14.37 -6.18 -3.17
C PRO A 50 15.09 -5.03 -3.92
N ALA A 51 16.38 -5.19 -4.21
CA ALA A 51 17.30 -4.21 -4.82
C ALA A 51 16.87 -3.63 -6.18
N LYS A 52 15.87 -4.23 -6.82
CA LYS A 52 15.35 -3.80 -8.12
C LYS A 52 13.88 -3.39 -8.08
N LEU A 53 13.24 -3.46 -6.90
CA LEU A 53 11.83 -3.13 -6.76
C LEU A 53 11.65 -1.62 -6.71
N THR A 54 10.68 -1.14 -7.48
CA THR A 54 10.08 0.18 -7.32
C THR A 54 8.66 -0.02 -6.82
N ILE A 55 8.36 0.43 -5.61
CA ILE A 55 7.05 0.21 -4.97
C ILE A 55 6.39 1.52 -4.53
N GLY A 56 5.07 1.57 -4.57
CA GLY A 56 4.26 2.70 -4.12
C GLY A 56 3.28 2.31 -3.02
N VAL A 57 2.95 3.21 -2.10
CA VAL A 57 1.94 2.94 -1.05
C VAL A 57 0.90 4.05 -0.91
N LYS A 58 -0.33 3.63 -0.61
CA LYS A 58 -1.50 4.46 -0.35
C LYS A 58 -2.20 3.98 0.92
N CYS A 59 -2.72 4.90 1.74
CA CYS A 59 -3.69 4.58 2.79
C CYS A 59 -5.14 4.76 2.32
N GLY A 60 -6.08 4.08 2.96
CA GLY A 60 -7.51 4.27 2.70
C GLY A 60 -8.38 3.86 3.87
N SER A 61 -9.51 4.55 4.02
CA SER A 61 -10.44 4.36 5.15
C SER A 61 -9.71 4.21 6.49
N SER A 62 -8.76 5.11 6.74
CA SER A 62 -7.83 5.04 7.86
C SER A 62 -8.56 4.91 9.21
N ASP A 63 -7.98 4.11 10.08
CA ASP A 63 -8.41 3.89 11.45
C ASP A 63 -7.16 3.77 12.37
N PRO A 64 -7.31 3.62 13.70
CA PRO A 64 -6.16 3.50 14.59
C PRO A 64 -5.23 2.32 14.27
N THR A 65 -5.76 1.22 13.75
CA THR A 65 -4.94 0.04 13.39
C THR A 65 -3.95 0.35 12.26
N SER A 66 -4.31 1.31 11.41
CA SER A 66 -3.47 1.78 10.31
C SER A 66 -2.18 2.41 10.85
N GLY A 67 -2.26 3.32 11.83
CA GLY A 67 -1.09 3.97 12.41
C GLY A 67 -0.30 3.09 13.39
N LEU A 68 -0.97 2.18 14.10
CA LEU A 68 -0.35 1.35 15.14
C LEU A 68 0.34 0.07 14.61
N ALA A 69 -0.05 -0.44 13.45
CA ALA A 69 0.45 -1.71 12.93
C ALA A 69 0.64 -1.73 11.41
N GLY A 70 -0.37 -1.31 10.64
CA GLY A 70 -0.34 -1.35 9.18
C GLY A 70 0.81 -0.56 8.56
N ASN A 71 0.79 0.75 8.81
CA ASN A 71 1.80 1.69 8.31
C ASN A 71 3.20 1.39 8.86
N PRO A 72 3.40 1.05 10.16
CA PRO A 72 4.71 0.58 10.65
C PRO A 72 5.28 -0.63 9.91
N ALA A 73 4.47 -1.66 9.62
CA ALA A 73 4.93 -2.84 8.87
C ALA A 73 5.34 -2.48 7.43
N ILE A 74 4.60 -1.57 6.79
CA ILE A 74 4.93 -1.03 5.46
C ILE A 74 6.18 -0.16 5.50
N GLY A 75 6.35 0.67 6.53
CA GLY A 75 7.56 1.47 6.72
C GLY A 75 8.81 0.61 6.82
N TYR A 76 8.71 -0.52 7.51
CA TYR A 76 9.78 -1.52 7.56
C TYR A 76 10.08 -2.09 6.16
N LEU A 77 9.05 -2.47 5.38
CA LEU A 77 9.22 -2.89 3.99
C LEU A 77 9.95 -1.81 3.18
N PHE A 78 9.53 -0.55 3.27
CA PHE A 78 10.13 0.57 2.55
C PHE A 78 11.61 0.73 2.88
N ASP A 79 11.97 0.70 4.16
CA ASP A 79 13.37 0.75 4.60
C ASP A 79 14.18 -0.41 3.98
N ARG A 80 13.62 -1.62 3.94
CA ARG A 80 14.28 -2.80 3.35
C ARG A 80 14.45 -2.71 1.83
N VAL A 81 13.47 -2.17 1.12
CA VAL A 81 13.58 -1.93 -0.32
C VAL A 81 14.66 -0.88 -0.61
N VAL A 82 14.65 0.23 0.14
CA VAL A 82 15.63 1.31 -0.02
C VAL A 82 17.05 0.85 0.31
N ASP A 83 17.23 0.11 1.41
CA ASP A 83 18.54 -0.42 1.82
C ASP A 83 19.12 -1.41 0.80
N ALA A 84 18.27 -2.13 0.08
CA ALA A 84 18.71 -3.00 -1.00
C ALA A 84 19.06 -2.24 -2.29
N GLY A 85 18.79 -0.94 -2.37
CA GLY A 85 19.02 -0.12 -3.57
C GLY A 85 17.81 -0.01 -4.50
N GLY A 86 16.61 -0.37 -4.02
CA GLY A 86 15.34 -0.15 -4.73
C GLY A 86 14.82 1.28 -4.59
N VAL A 87 13.56 1.47 -4.98
CA VAL A 87 12.82 2.73 -4.86
C VAL A 87 11.52 2.49 -4.11
N ALA A 88 11.20 3.38 -3.18
CA ALA A 88 9.93 3.37 -2.47
C ALA A 88 9.29 4.77 -2.57
N MET A 89 8.00 4.79 -2.89
CA MET A 89 7.22 6.02 -3.08
C MET A 89 6.04 6.04 -2.13
N PHE A 90 5.91 7.14 -1.40
CA PHE A 90 4.72 7.44 -0.61
C PHE A 90 4.21 8.82 -1.03
N GLY A 91 2.93 9.09 -0.79
CA GLY A 91 2.30 10.32 -1.23
C GLY A 91 1.09 10.64 -0.36
N GLU A 92 0.07 11.23 -1.00
CA GLU A 92 -1.11 11.81 -0.35
C GLU A 92 -0.77 13.10 0.37
N THR A 93 -0.60 14.20 -0.39
CA THR A 93 -0.14 15.49 0.16
C THR A 93 -1.04 16.02 1.27
N THR A 94 -2.33 15.73 1.21
CA THR A 94 -3.28 16.07 2.27
C THR A 94 -3.10 15.25 3.55
N GLU A 95 -2.56 14.04 3.49
CA GLU A 95 -2.31 13.17 4.65
C GLU A 95 -1.03 13.54 5.40
N VAL A 96 -0.12 14.33 4.80
CA VAL A 96 1.06 14.82 5.52
C VAL A 96 0.77 16.07 6.36
N ILE A 97 -0.34 16.79 6.09
CA ILE A 97 -0.70 18.05 6.76
C ILE A 97 -1.03 17.78 8.23
N GLY A 98 -0.32 18.43 9.15
CA GLY A 98 -0.31 18.15 10.59
C GLY A 98 1.00 17.51 11.06
N ALA A 99 1.73 16.84 10.16
CA ALA A 99 3.03 16.22 10.43
C ALA A 99 4.12 16.63 9.41
N GLU A 100 3.84 17.56 8.50
CA GLU A 100 4.67 17.95 7.35
C GLU A 100 6.07 18.39 7.77
N HIS A 101 6.18 19.06 8.90
CA HIS A 101 7.44 19.52 9.48
C HIS A 101 8.33 18.35 9.94
N LEU A 102 7.75 17.20 10.34
CA LEU A 102 8.51 15.99 10.68
C LEU A 102 8.95 15.25 9.43
N VAL A 103 8.12 15.25 8.38
CA VAL A 103 8.47 14.66 7.08
C VAL A 103 9.61 15.47 6.44
N ALA A 104 9.52 16.80 6.44
CA ALA A 104 10.55 17.68 5.90
C ALA A 104 11.91 17.53 6.63
N LYS A 105 11.91 17.25 7.94
CA LYS A 105 13.14 16.94 8.69
C LYS A 105 13.87 15.68 8.23
N ARG A 106 13.19 14.79 7.51
CA ARG A 106 13.78 13.57 6.93
C ARG A 106 14.28 13.77 5.51
N ALA A 107 14.11 14.96 4.92
CA ALA A 107 14.68 15.26 3.61
C ALA A 107 16.21 15.14 3.63
N ILE A 108 16.79 14.71 2.52
CA ILE A 108 18.25 14.56 2.39
C ILE A 108 18.99 15.91 2.46
N ASN A 109 18.30 17.01 2.12
CA ASN A 109 18.81 18.37 2.18
C ASN A 109 17.66 19.39 2.29
N ASP A 110 18.02 20.66 2.49
CA ASP A 110 17.05 21.75 2.65
C ASP A 110 16.22 22.02 1.39
N ASP A 111 16.74 21.71 0.19
CA ASP A 111 16.03 21.95 -1.06
C ASP A 111 14.82 21.02 -1.17
N VAL A 112 15.02 19.72 -0.91
CA VAL A 112 13.96 18.71 -0.85
C VAL A 112 12.97 19.01 0.28
N ALA A 113 13.45 19.47 1.44
CA ALA A 113 12.58 19.89 2.54
C ALA A 113 11.66 21.05 2.13
N ARG A 114 12.23 22.08 1.49
CA ARG A 114 11.46 23.25 1.02
C ARG A 114 10.46 22.88 -0.06
N GLU A 115 10.84 22.00 -0.99
CA GLU A 115 9.94 21.54 -2.05
C GLU A 115 8.73 20.78 -1.48
N LEU A 116 8.96 19.89 -0.50
CA LEU A 116 7.88 19.16 0.16
C LEU A 116 6.91 20.10 0.87
N LEU A 117 7.44 21.06 1.64
CA LEU A 117 6.63 22.06 2.33
C LEU A 117 5.90 22.98 1.33
N ALA A 118 6.48 23.24 0.16
CA ALA A 118 5.82 24.00 -0.89
C ALA A 118 4.63 23.25 -1.50
N ARG A 119 4.71 21.91 -1.66
CA ARG A 119 3.57 21.09 -2.10
C ARG A 119 2.42 21.13 -1.10
N VAL A 120 2.74 21.05 0.19
CA VAL A 120 1.75 21.18 1.28
C VAL A 120 1.05 22.53 1.23
N ARG A 121 1.82 23.63 1.18
CA ARG A 121 1.25 24.98 1.08
C ARG A 121 0.38 25.14 -0.17
N PHE A 122 0.83 24.63 -1.30
CA PHE A 122 0.10 24.70 -2.55
C PHE A 122 -1.28 24.04 -2.45
N ILE A 123 -1.38 22.85 -1.84
CA ILE A 123 -2.68 22.17 -1.69
C ILE A 123 -3.59 22.88 -0.65
N GLU A 124 -3.01 23.43 0.42
CA GLU A 124 -3.74 24.25 1.40
C GLU A 124 -4.32 25.51 0.76
N ASP A 125 -3.51 26.26 0.01
CA ASP A 125 -3.93 27.48 -0.69
C ASP A 125 -5.04 27.18 -1.72
N ARG A 126 -4.95 26.04 -2.41
CA ARG A 126 -5.99 25.59 -3.35
C ARG A 126 -7.32 25.27 -2.67
N ALA A 127 -7.30 24.61 -1.52
CA ALA A 127 -8.52 24.36 -0.75
C ALA A 127 -9.14 25.67 -0.24
N LEU A 128 -8.31 26.58 0.29
CA LEU A 128 -8.77 27.87 0.77
C LEU A 128 -9.41 28.70 -0.35
N ALA A 129 -8.88 28.60 -1.57
CA ALA A 129 -9.47 29.25 -2.75
C ALA A 129 -10.88 28.72 -3.10
N THR A 130 -11.25 27.50 -2.69
CA THR A 130 -12.62 26.97 -2.81
C THR A 130 -13.49 27.26 -1.59
N GLY A 131 -12.96 27.96 -0.58
CA GLY A 131 -13.64 28.24 0.69
C GLY A 131 -13.54 27.11 1.71
N GLU A 132 -12.71 26.10 1.46
CA GLU A 132 -12.53 24.94 2.34
C GLU A 132 -11.16 25.00 3.03
N ASP A 133 -11.07 24.54 4.28
CA ASP A 133 -9.79 24.41 4.98
C ASP A 133 -9.50 22.93 5.27
N ILE A 134 -8.50 22.36 4.60
CA ILE A 134 -8.10 20.96 4.76
C ILE A 134 -7.81 20.64 6.24
N ARG A 135 -7.25 21.59 7.00
CA ARG A 135 -6.92 21.39 8.41
C ARG A 135 -8.15 21.21 9.30
N THR A 136 -9.31 21.67 8.85
CA THR A 136 -10.59 21.53 9.55
C THR A 136 -11.43 20.36 9.03
N VAL A 137 -11.28 20.02 7.74
CA VAL A 137 -12.05 18.96 7.07
C VAL A 137 -11.47 17.56 7.32
N ASN A 138 -10.16 17.46 7.55
CA ASN A 138 -9.52 16.20 7.96
C ASN A 138 -9.23 16.19 9.47
N PRO A 139 -9.44 15.06 10.17
CA PRO A 139 -9.96 13.77 9.69
C PRO A 139 -11.46 13.85 9.33
N VAL A 140 -11.87 13.13 8.28
CA VAL A 140 -13.29 13.09 7.89
C VAL A 140 -14.14 12.35 8.94
N PRO A 141 -15.47 12.59 9.01
CA PRO A 141 -16.32 12.00 10.06
C PRO A 141 -16.20 10.48 10.22
N ALA A 142 -15.97 9.74 9.13
CA ALA A 142 -15.75 8.29 9.18
C ALA A 142 -14.46 7.91 9.92
N ASN A 143 -13.37 8.68 9.77
CA ASN A 143 -12.13 8.44 10.52
C ASN A 143 -12.31 8.75 12.01
N ILE A 144 -13.05 9.81 12.34
CA ILE A 144 -13.39 10.17 13.73
C ILE A 144 -14.22 9.06 14.38
N ALA A 145 -15.25 8.58 13.71
CA ALA A 145 -16.06 7.45 14.17
C ALA A 145 -15.25 6.16 14.34
N ALA A 146 -14.19 5.99 13.53
CA ALA A 146 -13.26 4.87 13.64
C ALA A 146 -12.20 5.03 14.75
N GLY A 147 -12.13 6.20 15.41
CA GLY A 147 -11.26 6.46 16.55
C GLY A 147 -10.02 7.32 16.29
N ILE A 148 -9.93 8.01 15.13
CA ILE A 148 -8.87 8.99 14.86
C ILE A 148 -9.39 10.38 15.21
N SER A 149 -8.87 10.99 16.26
CA SER A 149 -9.46 12.17 16.89
C SER A 149 -9.00 13.51 16.30
N THR A 150 -7.74 13.60 15.85
CA THR A 150 -7.20 14.85 15.28
C THR A 150 -6.49 14.64 13.95
N LEU A 151 -6.25 15.74 13.24
CA LEU A 151 -5.48 15.74 12.01
C LEU A 151 -4.06 15.26 12.25
N GLU A 152 -3.42 15.77 13.30
CA GLU A 152 -2.05 15.41 13.68
C GLU A 152 -1.94 13.92 14.00
N GLU A 153 -2.91 13.35 14.72
CA GLU A 153 -2.95 11.91 15.00
C GLU A 153 -3.02 11.09 13.69
N LYS A 154 -3.91 11.50 12.77
CA LYS A 154 -4.05 10.87 11.45
C LYS A 154 -2.73 10.91 10.68
N SER A 155 -2.13 12.09 10.58
CA SER A 155 -0.92 12.31 9.79
C SER A 155 0.30 11.63 10.38
N LEU A 156 0.47 11.67 11.71
CA LEU A 156 1.52 10.91 12.39
C LEU A 156 1.39 9.41 12.11
N GLY A 157 0.17 8.87 12.23
CA GLY A 157 -0.11 7.47 11.88
C GLY A 157 0.19 7.17 10.42
N ALA A 158 -0.20 8.05 9.50
CA ALA A 158 0.06 7.92 8.07
C ALA A 158 1.56 7.91 7.75
N MET A 159 2.37 8.74 8.41
CA MET A 159 3.78 8.91 8.04
C MET A 159 4.65 7.69 8.32
N HIS A 160 4.24 6.81 9.22
CA HIS A 160 4.94 5.55 9.49
C HIS A 160 5.11 4.69 8.22
N LYS A 161 4.23 4.81 7.22
CA LYS A 161 4.30 4.06 5.95
C LYS A 161 5.55 4.39 5.11
N SER A 162 6.14 5.56 5.35
CA SER A 162 7.34 6.01 4.66
C SER A 162 8.65 5.51 5.28
N GLY A 163 8.57 4.68 6.33
CA GLY A 163 9.75 4.16 7.03
C GLY A 163 10.57 5.27 7.69
N HIS A 164 11.88 5.10 7.70
CA HIS A 164 12.82 5.97 8.40
C HIS A 164 13.95 6.50 7.51
N ARG A 165 14.13 5.96 6.29
CA ARG A 165 15.19 6.43 5.40
C ARG A 165 14.99 7.89 4.95
N PRO A 166 16.09 8.60 4.60
CA PRO A 166 16.00 9.97 4.14
C PRO A 166 15.25 10.08 2.81
N ILE A 167 14.40 11.10 2.68
CA ILE A 167 13.64 11.40 1.47
C ILE A 167 14.59 12.05 0.46
N GLN A 168 14.77 11.40 -0.68
CA GLN A 168 15.73 11.76 -1.72
C GLN A 168 15.21 12.87 -2.64
N GLY A 169 13.89 12.98 -2.79
CA GLY A 169 13.27 14.00 -3.64
C GLY A 169 11.75 14.02 -3.52
N VAL A 170 11.18 15.07 -4.09
CA VAL A 170 9.75 15.23 -4.32
C VAL A 170 9.47 14.99 -5.80
N LEU A 171 8.41 14.27 -6.11
CA LEU A 171 7.99 13.92 -7.46
C LEU A 171 6.63 14.52 -7.74
N ASN A 172 6.41 15.04 -8.94
CA ASN A 172 5.08 15.33 -9.43
C ASN A 172 4.33 14.03 -9.77
N TYR A 173 3.01 14.10 -9.92
CA TYR A 173 2.20 12.96 -10.35
C TYR A 173 2.74 12.36 -11.66
N ALA A 174 2.98 11.04 -11.67
CA ALA A 174 3.56 10.28 -12.78
C ALA A 174 5.02 10.63 -13.16
N GLU A 175 5.72 11.43 -12.36
CA GLU A 175 7.14 11.70 -12.56
C GLU A 175 7.99 10.49 -12.16
N ILE A 176 8.96 10.13 -13.00
CA ILE A 176 9.87 9.00 -12.76
C ILE A 176 10.98 9.46 -11.80
N PRO A 177 11.23 8.74 -10.69
CA PRO A 177 12.34 9.01 -9.79
C PRO A 177 13.69 9.04 -10.54
N SER A 178 14.49 10.07 -10.31
CA SER A 178 15.79 10.27 -10.97
C SER A 178 16.90 9.33 -10.43
N GLY A 179 16.66 8.66 -9.30
CA GLY A 179 17.61 7.75 -8.67
C GLY A 179 16.95 6.75 -7.72
N ARG A 180 17.77 6.07 -6.92
CA ARG A 180 17.31 5.09 -5.91
C ARG A 180 16.91 5.79 -4.61
N GLY A 181 16.15 5.09 -3.76
CA GLY A 181 15.80 5.56 -2.42
C GLY A 181 14.31 5.88 -2.22
N LEU A 182 14.04 6.66 -1.18
CA LEU A 182 12.68 7.03 -0.77
C LEU A 182 12.27 8.37 -1.41
N TYR A 183 11.09 8.41 -2.03
CA TYR A 183 10.56 9.62 -2.65
C TYR A 183 9.16 9.96 -2.13
N PHE A 184 8.90 11.25 -1.96
CA PHE A 184 7.55 11.77 -1.73
C PHE A 184 6.93 12.13 -3.08
N CYS A 185 5.76 11.58 -3.39
CA CYS A 185 5.05 11.85 -4.64
C CYS A 185 3.81 12.72 -4.36
N ASP A 186 3.80 13.93 -4.93
CA ASP A 186 2.72 14.90 -4.81
C ASP A 186 1.50 14.41 -5.60
N ASN A 187 0.65 13.65 -4.90
CA ASN A 187 -0.50 12.98 -5.46
C ASN A 187 -1.75 13.30 -4.64
N TRP A 188 -2.89 13.34 -5.33
CA TRP A 188 -4.19 13.42 -4.69
C TRP A 188 -4.54 12.11 -3.96
N MET A 189 -5.33 12.23 -2.89
CA MET A 189 -5.72 11.09 -2.06
C MET A 189 -6.72 10.12 -2.75
N SER A 190 -7.22 10.45 -3.94
CA SER A 190 -8.15 9.57 -4.67
C SER A 190 -7.46 8.28 -5.07
N ARG A 191 -8.03 7.17 -4.60
CA ARG A 191 -7.59 5.82 -4.96
C ARG A 191 -7.58 5.60 -6.47
N ASN A 192 -8.50 6.22 -7.21
CA ASN A 192 -8.64 6.03 -8.67
C ASN A 192 -7.47 6.61 -9.48
N SER A 193 -6.71 7.53 -8.88
CA SER A 193 -5.59 8.20 -9.55
C SER A 193 -4.25 7.72 -9.02
N ILE A 194 -4.08 7.65 -7.70
CA ILE A 194 -2.75 7.54 -7.09
C ILE A 194 -1.97 6.27 -7.49
N PHE A 195 -2.61 5.12 -7.63
CA PHE A 195 -1.91 3.90 -8.05
C PHE A 195 -1.50 3.94 -9.51
N VAL A 196 -2.31 4.57 -10.37
CA VAL A 196 -1.95 4.82 -11.78
C VAL A 196 -0.77 5.78 -11.84
N GLY A 197 -0.76 6.81 -11.01
CA GLY A 197 0.38 7.72 -10.85
C GLY A 197 1.66 6.97 -10.45
N TYR A 198 1.61 6.11 -9.44
CA TYR A 198 2.77 5.30 -9.06
C TYR A 198 3.22 4.36 -10.16
N ALA A 199 2.29 3.68 -10.85
CA ALA A 199 2.64 2.80 -11.96
C ALA A 199 3.29 3.58 -13.11
N ALA A 200 2.79 4.77 -13.43
CA ALA A 200 3.38 5.68 -14.42
C ALA A 200 4.75 6.20 -13.99
N SER A 201 4.99 6.39 -12.68
CA SER A 201 6.29 6.67 -12.08
C SER A 201 7.23 5.44 -12.04
N GLY A 202 6.79 4.29 -12.55
CA GLY A 202 7.60 3.06 -12.67
C GLY A 202 7.43 2.06 -11.53
N ALA A 203 6.40 2.20 -10.68
CA ALA A 203 6.10 1.19 -9.66
C ALA A 203 5.73 -0.15 -10.32
N GLN A 204 6.41 -1.20 -9.87
CA GLN A 204 6.17 -2.59 -10.29
C GLN A 204 5.16 -3.29 -9.38
N LEU A 205 4.94 -2.75 -8.18
CA LEU A 205 3.95 -3.22 -7.22
C LEU A 205 3.49 -2.04 -6.37
N THR A 206 2.20 -1.99 -6.06
CA THR A 206 1.63 -0.99 -5.17
C THR A 206 0.94 -1.64 -3.99
N LEU A 207 0.94 -0.97 -2.85
CA LEU A 207 0.30 -1.43 -1.62
C LEU A 207 -0.82 -0.48 -1.23
N PHE A 208 -1.94 -1.04 -0.78
CA PHE A 208 -3.04 -0.30 -0.17
C PHE A 208 -3.21 -0.71 1.29
N GLN A 209 -2.84 0.18 2.20
CA GLN A 209 -3.12 0.00 3.62
C GLN A 209 -4.54 0.47 3.93
N TYR A 210 -5.40 -0.50 4.20
CA TYR A 210 -6.81 -0.26 4.43
C TYR A 210 -7.17 -0.48 5.91
N GLY A 211 -7.66 0.57 6.57
CA GLY A 211 -8.14 0.50 7.95
C GLY A 211 -9.51 -0.18 8.01
N GLY A 212 -10.51 0.44 7.40
CA GLY A 212 -11.83 -0.14 7.18
C GLY A 212 -12.88 0.23 8.24
N GLY A 213 -12.77 1.42 8.82
CA GLY A 213 -13.78 2.06 9.68
C GLY A 213 -15.14 2.37 8.99
N GLY A 214 -15.56 1.55 8.03
CA GLY A 214 -16.79 1.73 7.26
C GLY A 214 -17.02 0.72 6.14
N VAL A 215 -16.38 -0.47 6.13
CA VAL A 215 -16.56 -1.47 5.05
C VAL A 215 -18.05 -1.88 4.93
N PRO A 216 -18.73 -1.53 3.81
CA PRO A 216 -20.16 -1.77 3.64
C PRO A 216 -20.50 -3.14 3.04
N GLY A 217 -19.52 -4.03 2.79
CA GLY A 217 -19.75 -5.28 2.08
C GLY A 217 -18.72 -6.40 2.34
N VAL A 218 -18.89 -7.51 1.61
CA VAL A 218 -18.09 -8.75 1.71
C VAL A 218 -16.77 -8.72 0.93
N SER A 219 -16.56 -7.68 0.11
CA SER A 219 -15.33 -7.46 -0.66
C SER A 219 -14.94 -5.99 -0.56
N VAL A 220 -13.64 -5.73 -0.39
CA VAL A 220 -13.04 -4.39 -0.47
C VAL A 220 -12.47 -4.09 -1.86
N LEU A 221 -12.48 -5.06 -2.79
CA LEU A 221 -11.87 -4.92 -4.12
C LEU A 221 -12.59 -3.94 -5.07
N ASP A 222 -13.61 -3.22 -4.60
CA ASP A 222 -14.38 -2.25 -5.36
C ASP A 222 -13.62 -0.91 -5.52
N PRO A 223 -13.62 -0.25 -6.69
CA PRO A 223 -12.70 -0.48 -7.82
C PRO A 223 -11.22 -0.30 -7.44
N SER A 224 -10.39 -1.19 -7.96
CA SER A 224 -8.99 -1.43 -7.62
C SER A 224 -8.12 -1.21 -8.85
N THR A 225 -7.61 0.01 -9.09
CA THR A 225 -6.91 0.46 -10.32
C THR A 225 -5.57 -0.24 -10.67
N ALA A 226 -5.44 -1.51 -10.33
CA ALA A 226 -4.36 -2.46 -10.58
C ALA A 226 -4.22 -2.86 -12.06
N VAL A 227 -4.71 -2.05 -12.99
CA VAL A 227 -4.67 -2.35 -14.44
C VAL A 227 -3.23 -2.39 -14.97
N VAL A 228 -2.31 -1.64 -14.34
CA VAL A 228 -0.94 -1.45 -14.84
C VAL A 228 0.11 -2.15 -13.98
N ALA A 229 -0.10 -2.24 -12.67
CA ALA A 229 0.81 -2.91 -11.73
C ALA A 229 0.00 -3.64 -10.64
N PRO A 230 0.49 -4.80 -10.14
CA PRO A 230 -0.13 -5.52 -9.03
C PRO A 230 -0.42 -4.61 -7.84
N LEU A 231 -1.66 -4.66 -7.35
CA LEU A 231 -2.10 -3.96 -6.15
C LEU A 231 -2.31 -4.97 -5.01
N MET A 232 -1.57 -4.78 -3.94
CA MET A 232 -1.65 -5.58 -2.73
C MET A 232 -2.57 -4.92 -1.70
N TRP A 233 -3.62 -5.63 -1.29
CA TRP A 233 -4.56 -5.20 -0.26
C TRP A 233 -4.08 -5.62 1.13
N CYS A 234 -3.75 -4.63 1.96
CA CYS A 234 -3.22 -4.81 3.31
C CYS A 234 -4.21 -4.29 4.35
N SER A 235 -4.32 -4.94 5.51
CA SER A 235 -5.05 -4.39 6.64
C SER A 235 -4.44 -4.81 7.98
N ALA A 236 -4.58 -3.96 8.99
CA ALA A 236 -4.29 -4.32 10.38
C ALA A 236 -5.57 -4.47 11.21
N ASN A 237 -6.75 -4.30 10.59
CA ASN A 237 -8.02 -4.30 11.28
C ASN A 237 -8.63 -5.72 11.25
N PRO A 238 -8.85 -6.36 12.42
CA PRO A 238 -9.43 -7.71 12.47
C PRO A 238 -10.85 -7.76 11.90
N ILE A 239 -11.64 -6.69 12.03
CA ILE A 239 -13.00 -6.59 11.48
C ILE A 239 -12.94 -6.59 9.96
N THR A 240 -12.07 -5.78 9.37
CA THR A 240 -11.83 -5.76 7.91
C THR A 240 -11.39 -7.14 7.45
N ARG A 241 -10.36 -7.72 8.10
CA ARG A 241 -9.90 -9.09 7.81
C ARG A 241 -11.04 -10.08 7.78
N ASP A 242 -11.88 -10.09 8.81
CA ASP A 242 -12.93 -11.10 8.95
C ASP A 242 -14.07 -10.92 7.96
N ARG A 243 -14.38 -9.68 7.57
CA ARG A 243 -15.40 -9.37 6.57
C ARG A 243 -14.93 -9.57 5.13
N THR A 244 -13.63 -9.45 4.87
CA THR A 244 -13.07 -9.43 3.51
C THR A 244 -11.97 -10.46 3.30
N LYS A 245 -12.07 -11.63 3.95
CA LYS A 245 -11.05 -12.69 3.89
C LYS A 245 -10.62 -13.08 2.48
N GLY A 246 -11.54 -13.00 1.51
CA GLY A 246 -11.26 -13.32 0.10
C GLY A 246 -10.50 -12.22 -0.66
N SER A 247 -10.39 -11.01 -0.09
CA SER A 247 -9.92 -9.81 -0.76
C SER A 247 -8.61 -9.24 -0.20
N LEU A 248 -8.17 -9.69 0.97
CA LEU A 248 -6.91 -9.23 1.56
C LEU A 248 -5.75 -10.13 1.13
N ASP A 249 -4.67 -9.49 0.72
CA ASP A 249 -3.38 -10.14 0.50
C ASP A 249 -2.65 -10.31 1.83
N TYR A 250 -2.63 -9.27 2.68
CA TYR A 250 -1.81 -9.27 3.89
C TYR A 250 -2.52 -8.68 5.12
N TYR A 251 -2.26 -9.32 6.27
CA TYR A 251 -2.76 -8.91 7.56
C TYR A 251 -1.62 -8.68 8.56
N SER A 252 -1.58 -7.49 9.17
CA SER A 252 -0.61 -7.10 10.21
C SER A 252 -1.24 -6.81 11.58
N GLY A 253 -2.54 -7.09 11.76
CA GLY A 253 -3.20 -6.88 13.06
C GLY A 253 -2.66 -7.78 14.18
N THR A 254 -1.85 -8.79 13.84
CA THR A 254 -1.03 -9.59 14.76
C THR A 254 -0.14 -8.75 15.69
N VAL A 255 0.24 -7.55 15.26
CA VAL A 255 0.96 -6.56 16.07
C VAL A 255 0.11 -6.05 17.22
N ILE A 256 -1.15 -5.69 16.95
CA ILE A 256 -2.12 -5.23 17.95
C ILE A 256 -2.54 -6.39 18.86
N GLU A 257 -2.62 -7.59 18.30
CA GLU A 257 -2.88 -8.83 19.03
C GLU A 257 -1.69 -9.27 19.92
N GLY A 258 -0.53 -8.59 19.82
CA GLY A 258 0.65 -8.84 20.65
C GLY A 258 1.44 -10.10 20.29
N THR A 259 1.25 -10.65 19.09
CA THR A 259 1.91 -11.89 18.64
C THR A 259 3.12 -11.65 17.74
N GLU A 260 3.21 -10.47 17.13
CA GLU A 260 4.36 -10.01 16.34
C GLU A 260 4.72 -8.57 16.74
N THR A 261 5.99 -8.19 16.59
CA THR A 261 6.36 -6.76 16.57
C THR A 261 6.10 -6.17 15.17
N PRO A 262 6.03 -4.83 15.02
CA PRO A 262 5.95 -4.20 13.71
C PRO A 262 7.02 -4.67 12.72
N GLU A 263 8.25 -4.89 13.19
CA GLU A 263 9.37 -5.37 12.37
C GLU A 263 9.19 -6.82 11.94
N GLN A 264 8.66 -7.68 12.81
CA GLN A 264 8.36 -9.08 12.47
C GLN A 264 7.24 -9.17 11.43
N ALA A 265 6.19 -8.37 11.60
CA ALA A 265 5.14 -8.21 10.61
C ALA A 265 5.72 -7.69 9.28
N GLY A 266 6.54 -6.64 9.32
CA GLY A 266 7.22 -6.07 8.16
C GLY A 266 8.13 -7.06 7.42
N GLU A 267 8.89 -7.88 8.15
CA GLU A 267 9.71 -8.95 7.57
C GLU A 267 8.86 -10.01 6.85
N ARG A 268 7.69 -10.37 7.39
CA ARG A 268 6.72 -11.23 6.72
C ARG A 268 6.14 -10.57 5.46
N LEU A 269 5.90 -9.26 5.52
CA LEU A 269 5.45 -8.49 4.36
C LEU A 269 6.51 -8.46 3.24
N VAL A 270 7.79 -8.28 3.59
CA VAL A 270 8.92 -8.33 2.62
C VAL A 270 8.90 -9.64 1.83
N ARG A 271 8.74 -10.78 2.51
CA ARG A 271 8.68 -12.09 1.83
C ARG A 271 7.50 -12.17 0.88
N GLN A 272 6.32 -11.73 1.32
CA GLN A 272 5.13 -11.77 0.49
C GLN A 272 5.22 -10.84 -0.73
N VAL A 273 5.85 -9.66 -0.58
CA VAL A 273 6.13 -8.76 -1.70
C VAL A 273 7.10 -9.40 -2.70
N CYS A 274 8.13 -10.09 -2.23
CA CYS A 274 9.04 -10.82 -3.12
C CYS A 274 8.31 -11.97 -3.86
N ASP A 275 7.44 -12.70 -3.17
CA ASP A 275 6.62 -13.77 -3.78
C ASP A 275 5.72 -13.21 -4.89
N ILE A 276 5.08 -12.06 -4.66
CA ILE A 276 4.22 -11.39 -5.66
C ILE A 276 5.06 -10.86 -6.82
N ALA A 277 6.17 -10.16 -6.54
CA ALA A 277 7.07 -9.68 -7.57
C ALA A 277 7.68 -10.82 -8.43
N SER A 278 7.71 -12.04 -7.90
CA SER A 278 8.19 -13.24 -8.60
C SER A 278 7.09 -13.99 -9.37
N GLY A 279 5.84 -13.52 -9.33
CA GLY A 279 4.72 -14.05 -10.11
C GLY A 279 3.56 -14.65 -9.31
N THR A 280 3.55 -14.52 -7.97
CA THR A 280 2.35 -14.82 -7.20
C THR A 280 1.30 -13.73 -7.43
N LEU A 281 0.10 -14.11 -7.89
CA LEU A 281 -0.98 -13.16 -8.14
C LEU A 281 -1.53 -12.56 -6.83
N THR A 282 -1.83 -11.26 -6.84
CA THR A 282 -2.60 -10.63 -5.76
C THR A 282 -4.06 -11.04 -5.82
N ARG A 283 -4.81 -10.86 -4.73
CA ARG A 283 -6.26 -11.11 -4.70
C ARG A 283 -7.00 -10.35 -5.79
N GLY A 284 -6.61 -9.10 -6.05
CA GLY A 284 -7.17 -8.28 -7.12
C GLY A 284 -7.00 -8.90 -8.51
N GLU A 285 -5.85 -9.53 -8.78
CA GLU A 285 -5.56 -10.18 -10.06
C GLU A 285 -6.32 -11.52 -10.25
N THR A 286 -6.86 -12.10 -9.16
CA THR A 286 -7.62 -13.36 -9.23
C THR A 286 -9.11 -13.20 -9.49
N VAL A 287 -9.60 -11.96 -9.62
CA VAL A 287 -11.01 -11.65 -9.88
C VAL A 287 -11.16 -10.90 -11.20
N SER A 288 -12.27 -11.12 -11.91
CA SER A 288 -12.61 -10.33 -13.11
C SER A 288 -13.56 -9.21 -12.73
N PHE A 289 -13.09 -7.96 -12.81
CA PHE A 289 -13.89 -6.76 -12.58
C PHE A 289 -13.62 -5.74 -13.68
N ALA A 290 -14.65 -5.00 -14.11
CA ALA A 290 -14.51 -3.92 -15.09
C ALA A 290 -14.43 -2.58 -14.34
N GLU A 291 -13.38 -1.81 -14.59
CA GLU A 291 -13.04 -0.68 -13.73
C GLU A 291 -13.06 0.68 -14.44
N PRO A 292 -13.57 1.73 -13.78
CA PRO A 292 -13.28 3.09 -14.17
C PRO A 292 -11.84 3.44 -13.77
N PHE A 293 -11.03 3.90 -14.74
CA PHE A 293 -9.75 4.54 -14.47
C PHE A 293 -9.90 6.06 -14.56
N GLU A 294 -9.24 6.80 -13.67
CA GLU A 294 -9.26 8.26 -13.68
C GLU A 294 -7.83 8.79 -13.77
N VAL A 295 -7.53 9.52 -14.85
CA VAL A 295 -6.27 10.24 -14.95
C VAL A 295 -6.36 11.46 -14.03
N TYR A 296 -5.32 11.71 -13.22
CA TYR A 296 -5.27 12.89 -12.37
C TYR A 296 -5.35 14.16 -13.22
N THR A 297 -6.44 14.91 -13.05
CA THR A 297 -6.70 16.18 -13.73
C THR A 297 -6.40 17.32 -12.78
N ILE A 298 -5.69 18.33 -13.27
CA ILE A 298 -5.23 19.48 -12.48
C ILE A 298 -6.35 20.53 -12.33
N ASP A 299 -7.35 20.47 -13.22
CA ASP A 299 -8.50 21.36 -13.32
C ASP A 299 -9.78 20.71 -12.75
N PRO A 300 -10.77 21.51 -12.29
CA PRO A 300 -12.06 20.96 -11.90
C PRO A 300 -12.69 20.22 -13.07
N VAL A 301 -12.96 18.94 -12.87
CA VAL A 301 -13.78 18.13 -13.76
C VAL A 301 -15.23 18.37 -13.36
N PHE A 302 -15.98 19.08 -14.21
CA PHE A 302 -17.42 19.29 -14.07
C PHE A 302 -18.20 18.14 -14.71
#